data_AF-A0A6A4ZHN9-F1
#
_entry.id   AF-A0A6A4ZHN9-F1
#
_cell.length_a   1.000
_cell.length_b   1.000
_cell.length_c   1.000
_cell.angle_alpha   90.00
_cell.angle_beta   90.00
_cell.angle_gamma   90.00
#
_symmetry.space_group_name_H-M   'P 1'
#
loop_
_entity.id
_entity.type
_entity.pdbx_description
1 polymer ?
#
loop_
_entity_poly.entity_id
_entity_poly.type
_entity_poly.pdbx_seq_one_letter_code
_entity_poly.pdbx_strand_id
1 'polypeptide(L)'
;MRRPPSRRPRNLTDVERRVVYERLLAASIGGILPQGATADVARDFGCSTRTVARVWVRGKQSLREGSLVAVVDAKMRGNCGPKFKLSDDDIEVAVKTVPHEDRQTLRTMSAACQVAKSTLHRRMKNNPRFNARSSYVKPLLTDKHKATRVDFVKSFLRPALNSYHVFANMHNIVHVDEKWFYLSKIKRRFYVFHDEELALRAVQSKKFITKVMFMAAVARPRYDYTKNRMFDGKLGVWPFVESTLAIRSSKNRPKGTPITSPTTVTGDVYRDMILRNV
;
A
#
# COMPACT_ATOMS: atom_id res chain seq x y z
N MET A 1 11.96 -15.15 -30.51
CA MET A 1 10.97 -14.85 -31.58
C MET A 1 10.94 -13.36 -31.85
N ARG A 2 11.32 -12.91 -33.05
CA ARG A 2 11.25 -11.49 -33.45
C ARG A 2 9.80 -11.13 -33.76
N ARG A 3 9.28 -10.02 -33.20
CA ARG A 3 7.93 -9.53 -33.49
C ARG A 3 7.78 -9.26 -34.99
N PRO A 4 6.65 -9.65 -35.62
CA PRO A 4 6.40 -9.32 -37.02
C PRO A 4 6.36 -7.79 -37.20
N PRO A 5 6.82 -7.26 -38.34
CA PRO A 5 6.78 -5.83 -38.61
C PRO A 5 5.34 -5.32 -38.59
N SER A 6 5.15 -4.17 -37.94
CA SER A 6 3.88 -3.45 -37.85
C SER A 6 3.29 -3.21 -39.24
N ARG A 7 2.06 -3.67 -39.49
CA ARG A 7 1.30 -3.39 -40.74
C ARG A 7 0.99 -1.89 -40.95
N ARG A 8 1.16 -1.05 -39.93
CA ARG A 8 0.97 0.41 -40.04
C ARG A 8 2.32 1.12 -40.01
N PRO A 9 2.62 2.00 -40.98
CA PRO A 9 3.82 2.82 -40.92
C PRO A 9 3.76 3.73 -39.68
N ARG A 10 4.91 3.87 -39.01
CA ARG A 10 5.04 4.72 -37.81
C ARG A 10 4.77 6.18 -38.19
N ASN A 11 4.10 6.91 -37.30
CA ASN A 11 3.96 8.37 -37.44
C ASN A 11 5.31 9.05 -37.21
N LEU A 12 5.67 10.00 -38.08
CA LEU A 12 6.86 10.84 -37.89
C LEU A 12 6.73 11.66 -36.60
N THR A 13 7.79 11.67 -35.79
CA THR A 13 7.97 12.54 -34.62
C THR A 13 8.10 14.00 -35.03
N ASP A 14 7.89 14.93 -34.11
CA ASP A 14 7.99 16.36 -34.40
C ASP A 14 9.40 16.77 -34.90
N VAL A 15 10.44 16.12 -34.36
CA VAL A 15 11.83 16.32 -34.82
C VAL A 15 12.00 15.81 -36.26
N GLU A 16 11.56 14.59 -36.56
CA GLU A 16 11.63 14.04 -37.93
C GLU A 16 10.84 14.90 -38.92
N ARG A 17 9.69 15.45 -38.52
CA ARG A 17 8.88 16.35 -39.36
C ARG A 17 9.59 17.67 -39.64
N ARG A 18 10.33 18.22 -38.68
CA ARG A 18 11.20 19.38 -38.91
C ARG A 18 12.31 19.06 -39.90
N VAL A 19 13.03 17.96 -39.71
CA VAL A 19 14.10 17.55 -40.64
C VAL A 19 13.56 17.32 -42.06
N VAL A 20 12.38 16.71 -42.20
CA VAL A 20 11.70 16.56 -43.50
C VAL A 20 11.42 17.92 -44.15
N TYR A 21 10.93 18.89 -43.37
CA TYR A 21 10.67 20.23 -43.89
C TYR A 21 11.96 20.95 -44.31
N GLU A 22 12.99 20.93 -43.47
CA GLU A 22 14.30 21.56 -43.76
C GLU A 22 14.98 20.94 -44.99
N ARG A 23 14.91 19.61 -45.17
CA ARG A 23 15.44 18.95 -46.37
C ARG A 23 14.71 19.37 -47.64
N LEU A 24 13.39 19.50 -47.57
CA LEU A 24 12.61 19.99 -48.71
C LEU A 24 12.87 21.49 -48.96
N LEU A 25 13.09 22.27 -47.92
CA LEU A 25 13.42 23.68 -48.01
C LEU A 25 14.78 23.87 -48.70
N ALA A 26 15.80 23.09 -48.30
CA ALA A 26 17.12 23.10 -48.92
C ALA A 26 17.09 22.66 -50.39
N ALA A 27 16.19 21.74 -50.76
CA ALA A 27 16.03 21.29 -52.14
C ALA A 27 15.12 22.19 -52.99
N SER A 28 14.41 23.15 -52.39
CA SER A 28 13.42 24.00 -53.05
C SER A 28 14.09 25.19 -53.73
N ILE A 29 13.73 25.46 -54.99
CA ILE A 29 14.20 26.63 -55.75
C ILE A 29 13.01 27.58 -55.93
N GLY A 30 13.11 28.81 -55.42
CA GLY A 30 12.02 29.80 -55.49
C GLY A 30 10.71 29.37 -54.81
N GLY A 31 10.79 28.49 -53.81
CA GLY A 31 9.61 27.93 -53.12
C GLY A 31 8.92 26.77 -53.85
N ILE A 32 9.51 26.29 -54.96
CA ILE A 32 9.04 25.17 -55.77
C ILE A 32 9.94 23.96 -55.54
N LEU A 33 9.33 22.80 -55.29
CA LEU A 33 10.06 21.55 -55.11
C LEU A 33 10.38 20.91 -56.47
N PRO A 34 11.60 20.39 -56.68
CA PRO A 34 11.93 19.65 -57.88
C PRO A 34 11.15 18.34 -57.96
N GLN A 35 10.98 17.84 -59.18
CA GLN A 35 10.30 16.57 -59.43
C GLN A 35 11.04 15.45 -58.69
N GLY A 36 10.29 14.60 -57.98
CA GLY A 36 10.85 13.48 -57.22
C GLY A 36 11.32 13.80 -55.80
N ALA A 37 11.54 15.08 -55.43
CA ALA A 37 12.06 15.46 -54.10
C ALA A 37 11.22 14.90 -52.94
N THR A 38 9.89 14.90 -53.08
CA THR A 38 8.99 14.34 -52.06
C THR A 38 9.04 12.81 -52.00
N ALA A 39 9.38 12.13 -53.11
CA ALA A 39 9.56 10.69 -53.17
C ALA A 39 10.89 10.25 -52.55
N ASP A 40 11.94 11.02 -52.76
CA ASP A 40 13.26 10.74 -52.19
C ASP A 40 13.25 10.94 -50.67
N VAL A 41 12.73 12.07 -50.19
CA VAL A 41 12.56 12.30 -48.75
C VAL A 41 11.60 11.27 -48.13
N ALA A 42 10.58 10.81 -48.86
CA ALA A 42 9.70 9.75 -48.35
C ALA A 42 10.43 8.41 -48.20
N ARG A 43 11.35 8.09 -49.12
CA ARG A 43 12.19 6.87 -49.08
C ARG A 43 13.14 6.90 -47.89
N ASP A 44 13.81 8.02 -47.67
CA ASP A 44 14.78 8.21 -46.58
C ASP A 44 14.13 8.06 -45.19
N PHE A 45 12.91 8.56 -45.03
CA PHE A 45 12.16 8.53 -43.77
C PHE A 45 11.22 7.34 -43.64
N GLY A 46 11.20 6.43 -44.62
CA GLY A 46 10.35 5.23 -44.62
C GLY A 46 8.86 5.53 -44.47
N CYS A 47 8.38 6.60 -45.11
CA CYS A 47 7.00 7.08 -44.98
C CYS A 47 6.33 7.31 -46.34
N SER A 48 5.02 7.62 -46.34
CA SER A 48 4.31 7.91 -47.58
C SER A 48 4.69 9.30 -48.13
N THR A 49 4.82 9.41 -49.45
CA THR A 49 4.96 10.69 -50.18
C THR A 49 3.88 11.71 -49.80
N ARG A 50 2.65 11.25 -49.54
CA ARG A 50 1.54 12.10 -49.04
C ARG A 50 1.80 12.67 -47.65
N THR A 51 2.56 11.98 -46.81
CA THR A 51 2.93 12.49 -45.47
C THR A 51 3.96 13.61 -45.60
N VAL A 52 4.99 13.40 -46.43
CA VAL A 52 6.02 14.41 -46.74
C VAL A 52 5.40 15.66 -47.37
N ALA A 53 4.52 15.49 -48.36
CA ALA A 53 3.81 16.61 -49.00
C ALA A 53 2.95 17.39 -48.00
N ARG A 54 2.27 16.72 -47.07
CA ARG A 54 1.48 17.37 -46.01
C ARG A 54 2.33 18.18 -45.04
N VAL A 55 3.54 17.71 -44.72
CA VAL A 55 4.51 18.46 -43.89
C VAL A 55 4.94 19.74 -44.61
N TRP A 56 5.29 19.65 -45.90
CA TRP A 56 5.67 20.79 -46.73
C TRP A 56 4.59 21.86 -46.82
N VAL A 57 3.37 21.47 -47.21
CA VAL A 57 2.23 22.38 -47.34
C VAL A 57 1.94 23.06 -46.00
N ARG A 58 2.02 22.32 -44.89
CA ARG A 58 1.77 22.87 -43.56
C ARG A 58 2.80 23.93 -43.17
N GLY A 59 4.08 23.65 -43.36
CA GLY A 59 5.13 24.62 -43.04
C GLY A 59 5.01 25.91 -43.87
N LYS A 60 4.71 25.78 -45.17
CA LYS A 60 4.43 26.97 -46.02
C LYS A 60 3.19 27.74 -45.57
N GLN A 61 2.13 27.02 -45.19
CA GLN A 61 0.90 27.64 -44.72
C GLN A 61 1.12 28.42 -43.41
N SER A 62 1.85 27.86 -42.45
CA SER A 62 2.13 28.56 -41.19
C SER A 62 2.94 29.83 -41.38
N LEU A 63 3.89 29.84 -42.32
CA LEU A 63 4.67 31.04 -42.65
C LEU A 63 3.78 32.11 -43.31
N ARG A 64 2.86 31.71 -44.21
CA ARG A 64 1.88 32.63 -44.82
C ARG A 64 0.91 33.22 -43.81
N GLU A 65 0.56 32.45 -42.78
CA GLU A 65 -0.32 32.88 -41.68
C GLU A 65 0.42 33.76 -40.64
N GLY A 66 1.68 34.14 -40.89
CA GLY A 66 2.44 35.09 -40.07
C GLY A 66 3.28 34.46 -38.96
N SER A 67 3.46 33.13 -38.95
CA SER A 67 4.38 32.49 -38.01
C SER A 67 5.83 32.79 -38.38
N LEU A 68 6.67 33.10 -37.39
CA LEU A 68 8.11 33.36 -37.57
C LEU A 68 8.89 32.11 -38.02
N VAL A 69 8.37 30.92 -37.74
CA VAL A 69 9.01 29.62 -38.05
C VAL A 69 7.97 28.67 -38.62
N ALA A 70 8.40 27.77 -39.52
CA ALA A 70 7.52 26.75 -40.07
C ALA A 70 7.01 25.78 -38.98
N VAL A 71 5.71 25.82 -38.70
CA VAL A 71 5.06 24.96 -37.69
C VAL A 71 4.66 23.64 -38.33
N VAL A 72 5.59 22.68 -38.30
CA VAL A 72 5.40 21.37 -38.96
C VAL A 72 5.02 20.23 -38.03
N ASP A 73 4.89 20.50 -36.73
CA ASP A 73 4.57 19.50 -35.70
C ASP A 73 3.29 18.70 -36.01
N ALA A 74 3.21 17.51 -35.43
CA ALA A 74 2.02 16.68 -35.50
C ALA A 74 0.86 17.35 -34.73
N LYS A 75 -0.35 17.27 -35.33
CA LYS A 75 -1.58 17.69 -34.65
C LYS A 75 -2.08 16.62 -33.66
N MET A 76 -1.54 15.41 -33.75
CA MET A 76 -1.86 14.32 -32.84
C MET A 76 -1.04 14.49 -31.55
N ARG A 77 -1.45 15.41 -30.68
CA ARG A 77 -0.80 15.68 -29.40
C ARG A 77 -1.52 14.96 -28.26
N GLY A 78 -0.74 14.31 -27.40
CA GLY A 78 -1.24 13.64 -26.21
C GLY A 78 -2.28 12.57 -26.52
N ASN A 79 -3.37 12.56 -25.75
CA ASN A 79 -4.41 11.53 -25.85
C ASN A 79 -5.42 11.87 -26.95
N CYS A 80 -5.12 11.50 -28.20
CA CYS A 80 -6.02 11.67 -29.35
C CYS A 80 -7.09 10.57 -29.47
N GLY A 81 -7.26 9.76 -28.42
CA GLY A 81 -8.31 8.76 -28.33
C GLY A 81 -9.67 9.38 -27.98
N PRO A 82 -10.74 8.54 -27.89
CA PRO A 82 -12.05 8.99 -27.46
C PRO A 82 -11.98 9.74 -26.12
N LYS A 83 -12.65 10.89 -26.04
CA LYS A 83 -12.80 11.61 -24.77
C LYS A 83 -13.54 10.72 -23.77
N PHE A 84 -13.06 10.71 -22.54
CA PHE A 84 -13.69 9.96 -21.48
C PHE A 84 -15.06 10.60 -21.15
N LYS A 85 -16.12 9.78 -21.10
CA LYS A 85 -17.52 10.28 -21.05
C LYS A 85 -17.95 10.84 -19.69
N LEU A 86 -17.23 10.54 -18.62
CA LEU A 86 -17.62 10.89 -17.25
C LEU A 86 -16.48 11.67 -16.62
N SER A 87 -16.72 12.85 -16.05
CA SER A 87 -15.63 13.59 -15.44
C SER A 87 -15.14 12.88 -14.17
N ASP A 88 -13.95 13.28 -13.72
CA ASP A 88 -13.39 12.80 -12.48
C ASP A 88 -14.25 13.16 -11.26
N ASP A 89 -14.90 14.33 -11.32
CA ASP A 89 -15.79 14.83 -10.28
C ASP A 89 -17.12 14.07 -10.29
N ASP A 90 -17.67 13.76 -11.46
CA ASP A 90 -18.89 12.96 -11.59
C ASP A 90 -18.73 11.56 -10.98
N ILE A 91 -17.56 10.93 -11.17
CA ILE A 91 -17.25 9.64 -10.55
C ILE A 91 -17.18 9.79 -9.02
N GLU A 92 -16.54 10.85 -8.52
CA GLU A 92 -16.42 11.08 -7.08
C GLU A 92 -17.80 11.28 -6.43
N VAL A 93 -18.67 12.07 -7.05
CA VAL A 93 -20.06 12.26 -6.62
C VAL A 93 -20.80 10.92 -6.65
N ALA A 94 -20.78 10.19 -7.77
CA ALA A 94 -21.47 8.91 -7.90
C ALA A 94 -21.03 7.88 -6.85
N VAL A 95 -19.72 7.79 -6.56
CA VAL A 95 -19.21 6.90 -5.50
C VAL A 95 -19.64 7.38 -4.12
N LYS A 96 -19.65 8.68 -3.85
CA LYS A 96 -20.04 9.24 -2.54
C LYS A 96 -21.53 9.10 -2.22
N THR A 97 -22.39 8.95 -3.22
CA THR A 97 -23.83 8.75 -3.02
C THR A 97 -24.19 7.31 -2.62
N VAL A 98 -23.37 6.32 -2.98
CA VAL A 98 -23.63 4.89 -2.68
C VAL A 98 -23.45 4.60 -1.18
N PRO A 99 -24.30 3.87 -0.45
CA PRO A 99 -24.04 3.52 0.95
C PRO A 99 -22.73 2.74 1.18
N HIS A 100 -22.15 2.81 2.37
CA HIS A 100 -20.88 2.13 2.65
C HIS A 100 -20.99 0.60 2.55
N GLU A 101 -22.13 0.01 2.89
CA GLU A 101 -22.38 -1.43 2.71
C GLU A 101 -22.20 -1.90 1.26
N ASP A 102 -22.52 -1.06 0.27
CA ASP A 102 -22.44 -1.39 -1.15
C ASP A 102 -21.05 -1.10 -1.75
N ARG A 103 -20.20 -0.35 -1.03
CA ARG A 103 -18.82 0.00 -1.44
C ARG A 103 -17.76 -1.05 -1.07
N GLN A 104 -18.15 -2.23 -0.63
CA GLN A 104 -17.20 -3.24 -0.14
C GLN A 104 -16.31 -3.84 -1.25
N THR A 105 -16.88 -4.11 -2.42
CA THR A 105 -16.13 -4.62 -3.57
C THR A 105 -16.24 -3.67 -4.76
N LEU A 106 -15.21 -3.66 -5.62
CA LEU A 106 -15.29 -2.92 -6.88
C LEU A 106 -16.48 -3.35 -7.77
N ARG A 107 -16.97 -4.59 -7.60
CA ARG A 107 -18.11 -5.11 -8.38
C ARG A 107 -19.43 -4.52 -7.86
N THR A 108 -19.68 -4.60 -6.56
CA THR A 108 -20.89 -4.07 -5.93
C THR A 108 -20.97 -2.56 -6.09
N MET A 109 -19.86 -1.85 -5.84
CA MET A 109 -19.79 -0.41 -6.02
C MET A 109 -20.07 -0.01 -7.47
N SER A 110 -19.51 -0.74 -8.45
CA SER A 110 -19.74 -0.48 -9.88
C SER A 110 -21.21 -0.60 -10.28
N ALA A 111 -21.92 -1.60 -9.75
CA ALA A 111 -23.34 -1.75 -9.99
C ALA A 111 -24.15 -0.60 -9.36
N ALA A 112 -23.82 -0.23 -8.12
CA ALA A 112 -24.53 0.80 -7.37
C ALA A 112 -24.30 2.23 -7.91
N CYS A 113 -23.07 2.59 -8.29
CA CYS A 113 -22.76 3.92 -8.84
C CYS A 113 -22.91 4.00 -10.37
N GLN A 114 -23.29 2.90 -11.03
CA GLN A 114 -23.42 2.80 -12.50
C GLN A 114 -22.13 3.18 -13.28
N VAL A 115 -20.97 3.11 -12.63
CA VAL A 115 -19.67 3.32 -13.27
C VAL A 115 -19.02 1.97 -13.51
N ALA A 116 -18.49 1.74 -14.72
CA ALA A 116 -17.82 0.49 -15.05
C ALA A 116 -16.66 0.17 -14.08
N LYS A 117 -16.58 -1.09 -13.63
CA LYS A 117 -15.54 -1.59 -12.72
C LYS A 117 -14.11 -1.26 -13.17
N SER A 118 -13.83 -1.33 -14.48
CA SER A 118 -12.53 -1.01 -15.06
C SER A 118 -12.16 0.46 -14.89
N THR A 119 -13.14 1.35 -15.03
CA THR A 119 -12.98 2.78 -14.78
C THR A 119 -12.63 3.03 -13.31
N LEU A 120 -13.37 2.44 -12.37
CA LEU A 120 -13.13 2.61 -10.94
C LEU A 120 -11.72 2.10 -10.56
N HIS A 121 -11.33 0.93 -11.06
CA HIS A 121 -9.99 0.38 -10.82
C HIS A 121 -8.87 1.28 -11.37
N ARG A 122 -9.01 1.77 -12.61
CA ARG A 122 -8.06 2.71 -13.21
C ARG A 122 -7.99 4.01 -12.41
N ARG A 123 -9.14 4.49 -11.92
CA ARG A 123 -9.22 5.70 -11.10
C ARG A 123 -8.50 5.52 -9.77
N MET A 124 -8.70 4.40 -9.07
CA MET A 124 -7.98 4.10 -7.83
C MET A 124 -6.46 4.03 -8.06
N LYS A 125 -6.01 3.50 -9.20
CA LYS A 125 -4.57 3.44 -9.54
C LYS A 125 -3.97 4.83 -9.80
N ASN A 126 -4.73 5.72 -10.44
CA ASN A 126 -4.23 7.02 -10.88
C ASN A 126 -4.49 8.15 -9.86
N ASN A 127 -5.46 7.99 -8.95
CA ASN A 127 -5.83 9.00 -7.96
C ASN A 127 -5.61 8.46 -6.53
N PRO A 128 -4.57 8.95 -5.81
CA PRO A 128 -4.26 8.50 -4.46
C PRO A 128 -5.32 8.91 -3.40
N ARG A 129 -6.27 9.78 -3.73
CA ARG A 129 -7.39 10.11 -2.84
C ARG A 129 -8.47 9.02 -2.83
N PHE A 130 -8.52 8.16 -3.85
CA PHE A 130 -9.53 7.10 -3.96
C PHE A 130 -8.91 5.72 -3.75
N ASN A 131 -8.98 5.22 -2.51
CA ASN A 131 -8.30 3.99 -2.08
C ASN A 131 -9.16 3.15 -1.14
N ALA A 132 -8.91 1.84 -1.14
CA ALA A 132 -9.52 0.92 -0.19
C ALA A 132 -8.98 1.16 1.23
N ARG A 133 -9.88 1.16 2.22
CA ARG A 133 -9.56 1.34 3.64
C ARG A 133 -10.17 0.19 4.44
N SER A 134 -9.46 -0.28 5.46
CA SER A 134 -9.98 -1.26 6.41
C SER A 134 -10.57 -0.54 7.62
N SER A 135 -11.80 -0.90 7.98
CA SER A 135 -12.41 -0.52 9.25
C SER A 135 -12.39 -1.73 10.17
N TYR A 136 -11.92 -1.53 11.41
CA TYR A 136 -11.92 -2.56 12.44
C TYR A 136 -12.97 -2.22 13.49
N VAL A 137 -13.77 -3.21 13.87
CA VAL A 137 -14.72 -3.07 14.97
C VAL A 137 -13.95 -2.82 16.26
N LYS A 138 -14.35 -1.78 16.99
CA LYS A 138 -13.81 -1.43 18.31
C LYS A 138 -14.93 -1.45 19.34
N PRO A 139 -14.64 -1.77 20.61
CA PRO A 139 -15.64 -1.64 21.68
C PRO A 139 -16.21 -0.22 21.74
N LEU A 140 -17.52 -0.11 21.87
CA LEU A 140 -18.20 1.18 21.97
C LEU A 140 -17.94 1.79 23.36
N LEU A 141 -17.37 3.00 23.40
CA LEU A 141 -17.19 3.74 24.64
C LEU A 141 -18.46 4.54 24.95
N THR A 142 -19.24 4.07 25.93
CA THR A 142 -20.35 4.83 26.50
C THR A 142 -19.81 6.05 27.27
N ASP A 143 -20.65 7.04 27.54
CA ASP A 143 -20.21 8.21 28.30
C ASP A 143 -19.80 7.85 29.73
N LYS A 144 -20.41 6.81 30.31
CA LYS A 144 -19.94 6.19 31.56
C LYS A 144 -18.50 5.67 31.42
N HIS A 145 -18.17 4.93 30.36
CA HIS A 145 -16.79 4.45 30.14
C HIS A 145 -15.80 5.61 30.01
N LYS A 146 -16.19 6.69 29.33
CA LYS A 146 -15.34 7.89 29.18
C LYS A 146 -15.11 8.56 30.54
N ALA A 147 -16.16 8.77 31.32
CA ALA A 147 -16.08 9.36 32.65
C ALA A 147 -15.17 8.53 33.58
N THR A 148 -15.39 7.22 33.67
CA THR A 148 -14.55 6.33 34.50
C THR A 148 -13.07 6.37 34.09
N ARG A 149 -12.77 6.44 32.79
CA ARG A 149 -11.38 6.56 32.32
C ARG A 149 -10.77 7.90 32.70
N VAL A 150 -11.53 9.00 32.63
CA VAL A 150 -11.07 10.33 33.06
C VAL A 150 -10.82 10.34 34.57
N ASP A 151 -11.72 9.78 35.37
CA ASP A 151 -11.55 9.71 36.82
C ASP A 151 -10.36 8.85 37.23
N PHE A 152 -10.14 7.73 36.53
CA PHE A 152 -8.93 6.92 36.69
C PHE A 152 -7.67 7.76 36.41
N VAL A 153 -7.60 8.51 35.30
CA VAL A 153 -6.46 9.37 35.00
C VAL A 153 -6.27 10.47 36.05
N LYS A 154 -7.37 11.10 36.51
CA LYS A 154 -7.35 12.11 37.58
C LYS A 154 -6.77 11.57 38.89
N SER A 155 -6.97 10.28 39.20
CA SER A 155 -6.41 9.66 40.41
C SER A 155 -4.87 9.67 40.45
N PHE A 156 -4.22 9.83 39.28
CA PHE A 156 -2.77 9.98 39.16
C PHE A 156 -2.31 11.44 39.18
N LEU A 157 -3.20 12.43 39.21
CA LEU A 157 -2.78 13.82 39.33
C LEU A 157 -2.40 14.15 40.77
N ARG A 158 -1.37 14.99 40.91
CA ARG A 158 -0.88 15.54 42.17
C ARG A 158 -0.82 17.06 42.02
N PRO A 159 -1.24 17.84 43.03
CA PRO A 159 -1.11 19.29 42.98
C PRO A 159 0.37 19.68 42.98
N ALA A 160 0.70 20.74 42.23
CA ALA A 160 2.02 21.36 42.17
C ALA A 160 1.90 22.87 42.44
N LEU A 161 3.04 23.58 42.46
CA LEU A 161 3.09 25.02 42.66
C LEU A 161 2.27 25.76 41.57
N ASN A 162 1.75 26.94 41.91
CA ASN A 162 1.01 27.83 41.00
C ASN A 162 -0.22 27.19 40.33
N SER A 163 -0.97 26.37 41.06
CA SER A 163 -2.21 25.72 40.58
C SER A 163 -2.01 24.73 39.42
N TYR A 164 -0.77 24.34 39.12
CA TYR A 164 -0.48 23.28 38.16
C TYR A 164 -0.71 21.90 38.78
N HIS A 165 -0.92 20.91 37.92
CA HIS A 165 -0.99 19.50 38.31
C HIS A 165 0.12 18.73 37.61
N VAL A 166 0.73 17.81 38.33
CA VAL A 166 1.73 16.89 37.80
C VAL A 166 1.24 15.46 37.95
N PHE A 167 1.61 14.58 37.02
CA PHE A 167 1.33 13.16 37.18
C PHE A 167 2.20 12.56 38.28
N ALA A 168 1.60 11.65 39.06
CA ALA A 168 2.30 10.82 40.03
C ALA A 168 3.46 10.11 39.33
N ASN A 169 4.58 9.96 40.05
CA ASN A 169 5.79 9.41 39.45
C ASN A 169 5.67 7.91 39.13
N MET A 170 4.66 7.21 39.66
CA MET A 170 4.40 5.77 39.42
C MET A 170 5.62 4.87 39.70
N HIS A 171 6.55 5.29 40.58
CA HIS A 171 7.73 4.48 40.92
C HIS A 171 7.41 3.24 41.75
N ASN A 172 6.19 3.16 42.29
CA ASN A 172 5.63 2.04 43.04
C ASN A 172 4.57 1.26 42.23
N ILE A 173 4.52 1.44 40.91
CA ILE A 173 3.55 0.78 40.04
C ILE A 173 4.28 -0.11 39.05
N VAL A 174 3.80 -1.35 38.94
CA VAL A 174 4.18 -2.28 37.89
C VAL A 174 2.97 -2.48 36.97
N HIS A 175 3.19 -2.29 35.68
CA HIS A 175 2.20 -2.60 34.64
C HIS A 175 2.39 -4.04 34.21
N VAL A 176 1.31 -4.81 34.28
CA VAL A 176 1.27 -6.21 33.88
C VAL A 176 0.24 -6.37 32.76
N ASP A 177 0.60 -7.13 31.73
CA ASP A 177 -0.29 -7.47 30.61
C ASP A 177 -0.05 -8.90 30.17
N GLU A 178 -1.11 -9.56 29.68
CA GLU A 178 -1.04 -10.92 29.15
C GLU A 178 -1.14 -10.94 27.63
N LYS A 179 -0.34 -11.81 27.01
CA LYS A 179 -0.34 -11.93 25.56
C LYS A 179 -0.22 -13.37 25.10
N TRP A 180 -1.11 -13.76 24.19
CA TRP A 180 -1.03 -15.03 23.48
C TRP A 180 0.00 -14.97 22.36
N PHE A 181 0.98 -15.86 22.41
CA PHE A 181 1.95 -16.10 21.35
C PHE A 181 1.66 -17.43 20.67
N TYR A 182 1.52 -17.39 19.34
CA TYR A 182 1.34 -18.58 18.53
C TYR A 182 2.71 -19.10 18.09
N LEU A 183 2.94 -20.40 18.27
CA LEU A 183 4.18 -21.07 17.84
C LEU A 183 4.41 -20.90 16.32
N SER A 184 3.32 -20.87 15.55
CA SER A 184 3.35 -20.66 14.11
C SER A 184 2.38 -19.56 13.69
N LYS A 185 2.84 -18.59 12.90
CA LYS A 185 1.96 -17.54 12.36
C LYS A 185 1.17 -18.10 11.17
N ILE A 186 -0.14 -17.87 11.16
CA ILE A 186 -1.03 -18.29 10.06
C ILE A 186 -0.59 -17.65 8.74
N LYS A 187 -0.42 -16.32 8.75
CA LYS A 187 0.11 -15.56 7.61
C LYS A 187 1.56 -15.19 7.89
N ARG A 188 2.49 -15.69 7.07
CA ARG A 188 3.91 -15.27 7.05
C ARG A 188 4.20 -14.69 5.68
N ARG A 189 5.00 -13.63 5.64
CA ARG A 189 5.52 -13.06 4.39
C ARG A 189 6.89 -13.67 4.16
N PHE A 190 7.11 -14.14 2.94
CA PHE A 190 8.39 -14.63 2.46
C PHE A 190 8.80 -13.77 1.26
N TYR A 191 10.07 -13.44 1.18
CA TYR A 191 10.66 -12.84 -0.03
C TYR A 191 11.27 -14.01 -0.80
N VAL A 192 10.67 -14.33 -1.93
CA VAL A 192 11.08 -15.44 -2.81
C VAL A 192 11.21 -14.90 -4.23
N PHE A 193 12.13 -15.45 -5.01
CA PHE A 193 12.23 -15.12 -6.42
C PHE A 193 11.03 -15.68 -7.21
N HIS A 194 10.82 -15.21 -8.43
CA HIS A 194 9.62 -15.58 -9.22
C HIS A 194 9.62 -17.05 -9.65
N ASP A 195 10.80 -17.68 -9.68
CA ASP A 195 11.08 -19.06 -10.06
C ASP A 195 11.28 -19.98 -8.85
N GLU A 196 11.20 -19.47 -7.63
CA GLU A 196 11.36 -20.24 -6.40
C GLU A 196 10.01 -20.78 -5.90
N GLU A 197 9.95 -22.08 -5.60
CA GLU A 197 8.78 -22.70 -5.00
C GLU A 197 8.74 -22.42 -3.49
N LEU A 198 7.64 -21.83 -3.02
CA LEU A 198 7.48 -21.54 -1.60
C LEU A 198 7.20 -22.82 -0.80
N ALA A 199 7.98 -23.03 0.28
CA ALA A 199 7.80 -24.18 1.16
C ALA A 199 6.33 -24.37 1.63
N LEU A 200 5.81 -25.59 1.42
CA LEU A 200 4.44 -25.93 1.80
C LEU A 200 4.27 -25.87 3.32
N ARG A 201 3.33 -25.03 3.77
CA ARG A 201 2.94 -24.91 5.18
C ARG A 201 1.50 -25.32 5.37
N ALA A 202 1.27 -26.63 5.48
CA ALA A 202 -0.04 -27.22 5.69
C ALA A 202 -0.24 -27.66 7.15
N VAL A 203 -1.44 -27.43 7.68
CA VAL A 203 -1.92 -27.98 8.96
C VAL A 203 -3.38 -28.40 8.77
N GLN A 204 -3.81 -29.46 9.45
CA GLN A 204 -5.20 -29.95 9.34
C GLN A 204 -6.22 -28.89 9.81
N SER A 205 -5.91 -28.14 10.87
CA SER A 205 -6.74 -27.02 11.31
C SER A 205 -5.91 -25.95 12.03
N LYS A 206 -6.16 -24.69 11.67
CA LYS A 206 -5.52 -23.51 12.28
C LYS A 206 -5.90 -23.34 13.76
N LYS A 207 -7.01 -23.94 14.20
CA LYS A 207 -7.46 -23.89 15.60
C LYS A 207 -6.52 -24.65 16.55
N PHE A 208 -5.78 -25.64 16.05
CA PHE A 208 -4.84 -26.46 16.83
C PHE A 208 -3.39 -25.97 16.80
N ILE A 209 -3.13 -24.76 16.27
CA ILE A 209 -1.80 -24.16 16.39
C ILE A 209 -1.55 -23.88 17.87
N THR A 210 -0.50 -24.48 18.42
CA THR A 210 -0.09 -24.27 19.82
C THR A 210 0.08 -22.78 20.08
N LYS A 211 -0.63 -22.29 21.10
CA LYS A 211 -0.55 -20.93 21.61
C LYS A 211 -0.21 -20.98 23.09
N VAL A 212 0.69 -20.11 23.51
CA VAL A 212 1.14 -19.98 24.90
C VAL A 212 0.82 -18.57 25.35
N MET A 213 0.20 -18.42 26.52
CA MET A 213 0.01 -17.11 27.13
C MET A 213 1.29 -16.74 27.87
N PHE A 214 1.71 -15.49 27.75
CA PHE A 214 2.81 -14.93 28.51
C PHE A 214 2.32 -13.75 29.33
N MET A 215 2.78 -13.64 30.57
CA MET A 215 2.66 -12.45 31.38
C MET A 215 3.92 -11.61 31.19
N ALA A 216 3.77 -10.33 30.87
CA ALA A 216 4.86 -9.38 30.81
C ALA A 216 4.67 -8.31 31.88
N ALA A 217 5.71 -8.04 32.67
CA ALA A 217 5.70 -7.01 33.70
C ALA A 217 6.74 -5.94 33.39
N VAL A 218 6.32 -4.67 33.44
CA VAL A 218 7.18 -3.51 33.24
C VAL A 218 6.92 -2.44 34.30
N ALA A 219 7.99 -1.89 34.84
CA ALA A 219 7.98 -0.74 35.71
C ALA A 219 8.50 0.50 34.96
N ARG A 220 8.37 1.67 35.57
CA ARG A 220 8.93 2.91 35.01
C ARG A 220 10.47 2.85 34.99
N PRO A 221 11.13 3.17 33.86
CA PRO A 221 12.59 3.31 33.81
C PRO A 221 13.08 4.35 34.83
N ARG A 222 14.16 4.02 35.55
CA ARG A 222 14.75 4.89 36.58
C ARG A 222 16.22 4.60 36.79
N TYR A 223 16.97 5.56 37.33
CA TYR A 223 18.36 5.33 37.70
C TYR A 223 18.45 4.41 38.92
N ASP A 224 19.26 3.37 38.85
CA ASP A 224 19.61 2.50 39.98
C ASP A 224 20.96 2.97 40.55
N TYR A 225 20.90 3.70 41.67
CA TYR A 225 22.07 4.23 42.37
C TYR A 225 23.02 3.13 42.86
N THR A 226 22.48 1.95 43.20
CA THR A 226 23.26 0.80 43.68
C THR A 226 24.14 0.22 42.56
N LYS A 227 23.59 0.18 41.34
CA LYS A 227 24.27 -0.39 40.16
C LYS A 227 24.90 0.67 39.26
N ASN A 228 24.81 1.94 39.65
CA ASN A 228 25.27 3.12 38.91
C ASN A 228 24.87 3.08 37.41
N ARG A 229 23.61 2.69 37.13
CA ARG A 229 23.11 2.52 35.76
C ARG A 229 21.62 2.78 35.66
N MET A 230 21.16 3.11 34.45
CA MET A 230 19.73 3.21 34.14
C MET A 230 19.08 1.82 34.12
N PHE A 231 18.04 1.63 34.93
CA PHE A 231 17.11 0.50 34.81
C PHE A 231 16.09 0.82 33.70
N ASP A 232 15.94 -0.11 32.76
CA ASP A 232 15.11 0.05 31.56
C ASP A 232 13.62 -0.23 31.78
N GLY A 233 13.22 -0.55 33.01
CA GLY A 233 11.84 -0.83 33.37
C GLY A 233 11.39 -2.26 33.10
N LYS A 234 12.21 -3.10 32.45
CA LYS A 234 11.81 -4.48 32.14
C LYS A 234 12.01 -5.37 33.36
N LEU A 235 10.93 -5.97 33.87
CA LEU A 235 11.02 -6.93 34.97
C LEU A 235 11.13 -8.35 34.43
N GLY A 236 10.25 -8.72 33.51
CA GLY A 236 10.33 -10.03 32.88
C GLY A 236 9.13 -10.38 32.03
N VAL A 237 9.25 -11.54 31.39
CA VAL A 237 8.22 -12.15 30.56
C VAL A 237 8.19 -13.63 30.89
N TRP A 238 7.06 -14.12 31.39
CA TRP A 238 6.93 -15.49 31.89
C TRP A 238 5.81 -16.24 31.16
N PRO A 239 6.09 -17.44 30.62
CA PRO A 239 5.07 -18.26 29.99
C PRO A 239 4.19 -18.95 31.04
N PHE A 240 2.88 -19.04 30.77
CA PHE A 240 1.98 -19.94 31.47
C PHE A 240 2.08 -21.34 30.88
N VAL A 241 3.03 -22.12 31.40
CA VAL A 241 3.29 -23.49 30.96
C VAL A 241 3.57 -24.40 32.15
N GLU A 242 3.30 -25.68 31.95
CA GLU A 242 3.61 -26.76 32.88
C GLU A 242 4.39 -27.87 32.16
N SER A 243 5.25 -28.55 32.91
CA SER A 243 5.91 -29.77 32.43
C SER A 243 5.00 -30.96 32.70
N THR A 244 4.33 -31.45 31.66
CA THR A 244 3.45 -32.63 31.72
C THR A 244 4.06 -33.80 30.97
N LEU A 245 3.82 -35.03 31.45
CA LEU A 245 4.29 -36.22 30.75
C LEU A 245 3.35 -36.59 29.59
N ALA A 246 3.92 -37.08 28.50
CA ALA A 246 3.16 -37.53 27.34
C ALA A 246 2.22 -38.68 27.73
N ILE A 247 0.90 -38.45 27.71
CA ILE A 247 -0.10 -39.48 28.08
C ILE A 247 -0.14 -40.61 27.03
N ARG A 248 0.07 -40.29 25.75
CA ARG A 248 0.03 -41.21 24.62
C ARG A 248 1.33 -41.15 23.83
N SER A 249 1.73 -42.29 23.26
CA SER A 249 2.74 -42.33 22.21
C SER A 249 2.20 -41.66 20.95
N SER A 250 3.08 -40.99 20.21
CA SER A 250 2.84 -40.54 18.85
C SER A 250 4.07 -40.83 17.99
N LYS A 251 3.94 -40.65 16.68
CA LYS A 251 5.06 -40.81 15.73
C LYS A 251 6.31 -40.02 16.14
N ASN A 252 6.13 -38.89 16.80
CA ASN A 252 7.22 -37.96 17.13
C ASN A 252 7.66 -38.02 18.60
N ARG A 253 6.98 -38.77 19.47
CA ARG A 253 7.35 -38.87 20.90
C ARG A 253 6.79 -40.13 21.58
N PRO A 254 7.59 -40.86 22.39
CA PRO A 254 7.08 -41.96 23.22
C PRO A 254 6.25 -41.45 24.41
N LYS A 255 5.39 -42.33 24.94
CA LYS A 255 4.63 -42.08 26.19
C LYS A 255 5.61 -41.84 27.35
N GLY A 256 5.29 -40.91 28.25
CA GLY A 256 6.14 -40.54 29.38
C GLY A 256 7.21 -39.48 29.08
N THR A 257 7.36 -39.04 27.83
CA THR A 257 8.27 -37.93 27.50
C THR A 257 7.81 -36.63 28.18
N PRO A 258 8.67 -35.88 28.89
CA PRO A 258 8.32 -34.57 29.44
C PRO A 258 8.04 -33.57 28.31
N ILE A 259 6.91 -32.88 28.41
CA ILE A 259 6.42 -31.90 27.43
C ILE A 259 6.03 -30.62 28.16
N THR A 260 6.47 -29.50 27.61
CA THR A 260 5.97 -28.19 28.00
C THR A 260 4.60 -27.96 27.36
N SER A 261 3.55 -27.98 28.16
CA SER A 261 2.16 -27.75 27.71
C SER A 261 1.66 -26.40 28.22
N PRO A 262 0.88 -25.65 27.44
CA PRO A 262 0.24 -24.42 27.91
C PRO A 262 -0.77 -24.72 29.03
N THR A 263 -0.77 -23.93 30.08
CA THR A 263 -1.70 -24.06 31.21
C THR A 263 -2.89 -23.12 31.03
N THR A 264 -4.07 -23.53 31.52
CA THR A 264 -5.23 -22.64 31.60
C THR A 264 -5.00 -21.58 32.68
N VAL A 265 -5.09 -20.31 32.32
CA VAL A 265 -4.85 -19.20 33.25
C VAL A 265 -6.15 -18.87 33.98
N THR A 266 -6.23 -19.29 35.24
CA THR A 266 -7.27 -18.89 36.20
C THR A 266 -6.79 -17.71 37.04
N GLY A 267 -7.69 -17.10 37.81
CA GLY A 267 -7.32 -16.00 38.72
C GLY A 267 -6.23 -16.39 39.72
N ASP A 268 -6.26 -17.61 40.23
CA ASP A 268 -5.27 -18.11 41.19
C ASP A 268 -3.90 -18.35 40.53
N VAL A 269 -3.88 -18.96 39.34
CA VAL A 269 -2.64 -19.14 38.56
C VAL A 269 -2.02 -17.80 38.20
N TYR A 270 -2.85 -16.82 37.86
CA TYR A 270 -2.40 -15.47 37.54
C TYR A 270 -1.82 -14.77 38.78
N ARG A 271 -2.51 -14.83 39.92
CA ARG A 271 -2.05 -14.27 41.20
C ARG A 271 -0.73 -14.90 41.64
N ASP A 272 -0.62 -16.22 41.54
CA ASP A 272 0.58 -16.97 41.87
C ASP A 272 1.77 -16.57 40.99
N MET A 273 1.54 -16.40 39.68
CA MET A 273 2.54 -15.91 38.74
C MET A 273 3.03 -14.51 39.11
N ILE A 274 2.15 -13.60 39.54
CA ILE A 274 2.58 -12.27 40.01
C ILE A 274 3.43 -12.41 41.27
N LEU A 275 2.92 -13.09 42.31
CA LEU A 275 3.58 -13.16 43.61
C LEU A 275 4.96 -13.83 43.59
N ARG A 276 5.17 -14.77 42.66
CA ARG A 276 6.45 -15.49 42.55
C ARG A 276 7.47 -14.80 41.66
N ASN A 277 7.04 -13.93 40.75
CA ASN A 277 7.89 -13.44 39.67
C ASN A 277 8.05 -11.91 39.61
N VAL A 278 7.10 -11.15 40.17
CA VAL A 278 7.03 -9.68 40.10
C VAL A 278 7.21 -9.08 41.49
#